data_AF-A0A0R3VV07-F1
#
_entry.id   AF-A0A0R3VV07-F1
#
_cell.length_a   1.000
_cell.length_b   1.000
_cell.length_c   1.000
_cell.angle_alpha   90.00
_cell.angle_beta   90.00
_cell.angle_gamma   90.00
#
_symmetry.space_group_name_H-M   'P 1'
#
loop_
_entity.id
_entity.type
_entity.pdbx_description
1 polymer ?
#
loop_
_entity_poly.entity_id
_entity_poly.type
_entity_poly.pdbx_seq_one_letter_code
_entity_poly.pdbx_strand_id
1 'polypeptide(L)'
;MSFLEVDYTESSLSVCGPQDIISRLNLPKHISGVRPFNDFTKVVITKCSSTVPLDVIFLAVYSRASSLSGTIVEQSKSPASRHILWSFPIKKNPLVELWNSMDLPTAAKALVLTYVLRTFSLHLLNLNVLLLFFLSLLLLYLRRLFH
;
A
#
# COMPACT_ATOMS: atom_id res chain seq x y z
N MET A 1 -4.45 -3.07 -9.30
CA MET A 1 -3.64 -1.86 -9.07
C MET A 1 -4.53 -0.83 -8.41
N SER A 2 -3.97 0.03 -7.55
CA SER A 2 -4.71 1.14 -6.92
C SER A 2 -4.38 2.44 -7.65
N PHE A 3 -5.36 3.29 -7.92
CA PHE A 3 -5.16 4.53 -8.67
C PHE A 3 -5.43 5.76 -7.80
N LEU A 4 -4.62 6.81 -7.98
CA LEU A 4 -4.82 8.12 -7.40
C LEU A 4 -4.87 9.14 -8.52
N GLU A 5 -5.99 9.82 -8.65
CA GLU A 5 -6.22 10.90 -9.58
C GLU A 5 -5.98 12.23 -8.85
N VAL A 6 -5.14 13.08 -9.44
CA VAL A 6 -4.82 14.41 -8.91
C VAL A 6 -5.10 15.45 -9.99
N ASP A 7 -6.11 16.27 -9.76
CA ASP A 7 -6.49 17.39 -10.61
C ASP A 7 -6.09 18.70 -9.95
N TYR A 8 -5.21 19.44 -10.60
CA TYR A 8 -4.79 20.76 -10.17
C TYR A 8 -5.23 21.80 -11.19
N THR A 9 -5.92 22.83 -10.68
CA THR A 9 -6.34 24.04 -11.39
C THR A 9 -5.89 25.24 -10.57
N GLU A 10 -5.81 26.43 -11.17
CA GLU A 10 -5.41 27.65 -10.45
C GLU A 10 -6.27 27.97 -9.20
N SER A 11 -7.52 27.49 -9.18
CA SER A 11 -8.50 27.76 -8.12
C SER A 11 -8.72 26.58 -7.18
N SER A 12 -8.35 25.36 -7.56
CA SER A 12 -8.63 24.15 -6.78
C SER A 12 -7.70 22.99 -7.06
N LEU A 13 -7.49 22.16 -6.04
CA LEU A 13 -6.77 20.90 -6.08
C LEU A 13 -7.74 19.79 -5.65
N SER A 14 -8.02 18.84 -6.53
CA SER A 14 -8.82 17.65 -6.25
C SER A 14 -7.90 16.43 -6.21
N VAL A 15 -8.04 15.62 -5.16
CA VAL A 15 -7.30 14.38 -4.97
C VAL A 15 -8.32 13.27 -4.74
N CYS A 16 -8.34 12.26 -5.61
CA CYS A 16 -9.28 11.14 -5.57
C CYS A 16 -8.53 9.82 -5.61
N GLY A 17 -8.86 8.89 -4.72
CA GLY A 17 -8.17 7.60 -4.64
C GLY A 17 -8.57 6.79 -3.41
N PRO A 18 -7.97 5.61 -3.22
CA PRO A 18 -8.19 4.78 -2.05
C PRO A 18 -7.88 5.49 -0.73
N GLN A 19 -8.69 5.23 0.29
CA GLN A 19 -8.57 5.87 1.60
C GLN A 19 -7.20 5.62 2.26
N ASP A 20 -6.60 4.44 2.06
CA ASP A 20 -5.29 4.08 2.58
C ASP A 20 -4.14 4.92 1.98
N ILE A 21 -4.28 5.31 0.71
CA ILE A 21 -3.32 6.20 0.04
C ILE A 21 -3.54 7.63 0.49
N ILE A 22 -4.79 8.12 0.47
CA ILE A 22 -5.12 9.51 0.81
C ILE A 22 -4.77 9.85 2.26
N SER A 23 -5.03 8.95 3.20
CA SER A 23 -4.65 9.13 4.60
C SER A 23 -3.13 9.29 4.78
N ARG A 24 -2.33 8.59 3.95
CA ARG A 24 -0.85 8.68 3.96
C ARG A 24 -0.31 9.91 3.24
N LEU A 25 -1.10 10.55 2.38
CA LEU A 25 -0.73 11.83 1.76
C LEU A 25 -0.73 12.99 2.77
N ASN A 26 -1.23 12.80 4.00
CA ASN A 26 -1.19 13.77 5.11
C ASN A 26 -1.60 15.20 4.67
N LEU A 27 -2.74 15.29 3.99
CA LEU A 27 -3.29 16.53 3.46
C LEU A 27 -3.72 17.48 4.61
N PRO A 28 -3.71 18.81 4.43
CA PRO A 28 -4.09 19.77 5.47
C PRO A 28 -5.51 19.50 5.98
N LYS A 29 -5.80 19.49 7.29
CA LYS A 29 -7.10 19.01 7.80
C LYS A 29 -8.31 19.92 7.52
N HIS A 30 -8.11 21.17 7.09
CA HIS A 30 -9.17 22.14 6.80
C HIS A 30 -9.72 22.00 5.37
N ILE A 31 -10.15 20.80 4.99
CA ILE A 31 -10.60 20.52 3.62
C ILE A 31 -12.11 20.48 3.53
N SER A 32 -12.66 21.34 2.68
CA SER A 32 -14.06 21.33 2.30
C SER A 32 -14.36 20.11 1.42
N GLY A 33 -15.33 19.27 1.81
CA GLY A 33 -15.90 18.27 0.91
C GLY A 33 -15.16 16.95 0.81
N VAL A 34 -14.89 16.30 1.95
CA VAL A 34 -14.61 14.86 1.98
C VAL A 34 -15.91 14.13 1.62
N ARG A 35 -15.99 13.56 0.42
CA ARG A 35 -17.08 12.64 0.06
C ARG A 35 -16.54 11.22 0.02
N PRO A 36 -16.91 10.35 0.97
CA PRO A 36 -16.62 8.93 0.85
C PRO A 36 -17.50 8.35 -0.27
N PHE A 37 -16.89 7.60 -1.18
CA PHE A 37 -17.60 6.79 -2.19
C PHE A 37 -17.01 5.38 -2.15
N ASN A 38 -17.66 4.48 -1.41
CA ASN A 38 -17.13 3.15 -1.08
C ASN A 38 -15.71 3.23 -0.48
N ASP A 39 -14.74 2.52 -1.07
CA ASP A 39 -13.33 2.47 -0.65
C ASP A 39 -12.49 3.69 -1.12
N PHE A 40 -13.11 4.59 -1.90
CA PHE A 40 -12.46 5.77 -2.44
C PHE A 40 -12.87 7.02 -1.67
N THR A 41 -11.90 7.91 -1.47
CA THR A 41 -12.11 9.23 -0.89
C THR A 41 -11.80 10.27 -1.94
N LYS A 42 -12.67 11.27 -2.09
CA LYS A 42 -12.37 12.49 -2.86
C LYS A 42 -12.19 13.66 -1.91
N VAL A 43 -11.11 14.39 -2.11
CA VAL A 43 -10.69 15.52 -1.30
C VAL A 43 -10.51 16.72 -2.22
N VAL A 44 -11.21 17.83 -1.95
CA VAL A 44 -11.15 19.04 -2.79
C VAL A 44 -10.70 20.23 -1.96
N ILE A 45 -9.52 20.76 -2.25
CA ILE A 45 -8.94 21.92 -1.59
C ILE A 45 -9.11 23.11 -2.54
N THR A 46 -9.83 24.15 -2.12
CA THR A 46 -9.99 25.37 -2.92
C THR A 46 -9.09 26.47 -2.38
N LYS A 47 -8.66 27.38 -3.27
CA LYS A 47 -7.77 28.50 -2.89
C LYS A 47 -8.35 29.34 -1.75
N CYS A 48 -9.67 29.52 -1.72
CA CYS A 48 -10.37 30.32 -0.71
C CYS A 48 -10.45 29.65 0.68
N SER A 49 -10.26 28.33 0.78
CA SER A 49 -10.35 27.60 2.05
C SER A 49 -9.00 27.22 2.65
N SER A 50 -7.90 27.40 1.91
CA SER A 50 -6.57 27.00 2.34
C SER A 50 -5.74 28.19 2.83
N THR A 51 -5.09 28.04 3.98
CA THR A 51 -4.07 28.97 4.47
C THR A 51 -2.72 28.82 3.77
N VAL A 52 -2.52 27.71 3.04
CA VAL A 52 -1.29 27.37 2.32
C VAL A 52 -1.51 27.49 0.81
N PRO A 53 -0.54 28.03 0.02
CA PRO A 53 -0.65 28.09 -1.43
C PRO A 53 -0.89 26.72 -2.06
N LEU A 54 -1.82 26.63 -3.03
CA LEU A 54 -2.17 25.36 -3.67
C LEU A 54 -0.98 24.69 -4.37
N ASP A 55 -0.05 25.47 -4.94
CA ASP A 55 1.17 24.94 -5.56
C ASP A 55 2.05 24.16 -4.57
N VAL A 56 2.14 24.64 -3.33
CA VAL A 56 2.92 23.99 -2.27
C VAL A 56 2.25 22.67 -1.86
N ILE A 57 0.91 22.67 -1.78
CA ILE A 57 0.13 21.46 -1.47
C ILE A 57 0.27 20.45 -2.61
N PHE A 58 0.17 20.90 -3.87
CA PHE A 58 0.35 20.06 -5.04
C PHE A 58 1.74 19.43 -5.08
N LEU A 59 2.80 20.20 -4.83
CA LEU A 59 4.17 19.69 -4.74
C LEU A 59 4.32 18.67 -3.61
N ALA A 60 3.70 18.91 -2.45
CA ALA A 60 3.69 17.97 -1.34
C ALA A 60 2.97 16.66 -1.70
N VAL A 61 1.83 16.74 -2.38
CA VAL A 61 1.10 15.57 -2.90
C VAL A 61 1.98 14.79 -3.88
N TYR A 62 2.62 15.48 -4.83
CA TYR A 62 3.51 14.86 -5.81
C TYR A 62 4.68 14.13 -5.14
N SER A 63 5.39 14.80 -4.24
CA SER A 63 6.52 14.23 -3.49
C SER A 63 6.08 13.02 -2.66
N ARG A 64 4.95 13.11 -1.98
CA ARG A 64 4.42 12.01 -1.16
C ARG A 64 3.95 10.84 -2.02
N ALA A 65 3.21 11.08 -3.10
CA ALA A 65 2.79 10.05 -4.04
C ALA A 65 4.00 9.27 -4.59
N SER A 66 5.08 9.98 -4.96
CA SER A 66 6.33 9.36 -5.37
C SER A 66 6.96 8.52 -4.24
N SER A 67 7.02 9.03 -3.00
CA SER A 67 7.55 8.29 -1.84
C SER A 67 6.75 7.03 -1.49
N LEU A 68 5.48 7.00 -1.88
CA LEU A 68 4.56 5.87 -1.69
C LEU A 68 4.70 4.80 -2.78
N SER A 69 5.77 4.85 -3.57
CA SER A 69 6.00 3.98 -4.74
C SER A 69 4.93 4.14 -5.82
N GLY A 70 4.36 5.34 -5.93
CA GLY A 70 3.46 5.69 -7.02
C GLY A 70 4.23 5.83 -8.34
N THR A 71 3.64 5.31 -9.42
CA THR A 71 4.13 5.47 -10.79
C THR A 71 3.12 6.28 -11.59
N ILE A 72 3.56 7.32 -12.29
CA ILE A 72 2.70 8.13 -13.14
C ILE A 72 2.28 7.31 -14.37
N VAL A 73 0.98 7.16 -14.56
CA VAL A 73 0.37 6.50 -15.72
C VAL A 73 0.01 7.53 -16.77
N GLU A 74 -0.54 8.66 -16.34
CA GLU A 74 -0.98 9.74 -17.22
C GLU A 74 -0.64 11.08 -16.60
N GLN A 75 -0.22 12.03 -17.44
CA GLN A 75 0.07 13.40 -17.03
C GLN A 75 -0.33 14.37 -18.15
N SER A 76 -1.19 15.34 -17.83
CA SER A 76 -1.51 16.41 -18.77
C SER A 76 -0.32 17.36 -18.94
N LYS A 77 -0.17 17.91 -20.16
CA LYS A 77 0.92 18.83 -20.52
C LYS A 77 0.61 20.30 -20.21
N SER A 78 -0.61 20.62 -19.78
CA SER A 78 -1.03 22.00 -19.56
C SER A 78 -0.52 22.54 -18.22
N PRO A 79 0.18 23.68 -18.20
CA PRO A 79 0.64 24.28 -16.95
C PRO A 79 -0.51 24.89 -16.12
N ALA A 80 -1.59 25.34 -16.77
CA ALA A 80 -2.75 25.96 -16.13
C ALA A 80 -3.74 24.94 -15.52
N SER A 81 -3.74 23.70 -16.03
CA SER A 81 -4.57 22.60 -15.54
C SER A 81 -3.78 21.30 -15.62
N ARG A 82 -3.25 20.86 -14.48
CA ARG A 82 -2.44 19.64 -14.38
C ARG A 82 -3.29 18.50 -13.86
N HIS A 83 -3.50 17.50 -14.69
CA HIS A 83 -4.09 16.23 -14.32
C HIS A 83 -2.97 15.20 -14.24
N ILE A 84 -2.90 14.44 -13.14
CA ILE A 84 -1.95 13.34 -12.99
C ILE A 84 -2.67 12.12 -12.44
N LEU A 85 -2.60 11.02 -13.19
CA LEU A 85 -3.04 9.71 -12.74
C LEU A 85 -1.84 8.90 -12.27
N TRP A 86 -1.83 8.57 -10.99
CA TRP A 86 -0.83 7.69 -10.38
C TRP A 86 -1.39 6.29 -10.22
N SER A 87 -0.53 5.30 -10.46
CA SER A 87 -0.75 3.91 -10.10
C SER A 87 0.11 3.53 -8.91
N PHE A 88 -0.46 2.74 -8.01
CA PHE A 88 0.21 2.20 -6.85
C PHE A 88 0.12 0.68 -6.88
N PRO A 89 1.20 -0.02 -6.48
CA PRO A 89 1.13 -1.45 -6.26
C PRO A 89 0.08 -1.72 -5.16
N ILE A 90 -0.80 -2.69 -5.40
CA ILE A 90 -1.70 -3.16 -4.34
C ILE A 90 -0.79 -3.71 -3.24
N LYS A 91 -0.88 -3.15 -2.02
CA LYS A 91 -0.23 -3.75 -0.86
C LYS A 91 -0.82 -5.13 -0.63
N LYS A 92 -0.14 -6.16 -1.13
CA LYS A 92 -0.41 -7.53 -0.74
C LYS A 92 0.28 -7.75 0.60
N ASN A 93 -0.44 -8.30 1.56
CA ASN A 93 0.18 -8.73 2.80
C ASN A 93 1.22 -9.81 2.44
N PRO A 94 2.50 -9.67 2.82
CA PRO A 94 3.54 -10.63 2.45
C PRO A 94 3.20 -12.05 2.90
N LEU A 95 2.44 -12.23 3.99
CA LEU A 95 1.95 -13.54 4.43
C LEU A 95 0.90 -14.13 3.48
N VAL A 96 0.01 -13.28 2.95
CA VAL A 96 -1.02 -13.68 1.98
C VAL A 96 -0.37 -13.96 0.63
N GLU A 97 0.64 -13.20 0.24
CA GLU A 97 1.39 -13.43 -0.99
C GLU A 97 2.23 -14.72 -0.89
N LEU A 98 2.87 -14.95 0.26
CA LEU A 98 3.54 -16.21 0.57
C LEU A 98 2.55 -17.37 0.48
N TRP A 99 1.41 -17.29 1.16
CA TRP A 99 0.36 -18.32 1.11
C TRP A 99 -0.12 -18.60 -0.32
N ASN A 100 -0.41 -17.56 -1.09
CA ASN A 100 -0.89 -17.71 -2.47
C ASN A 100 0.20 -18.22 -3.42
N SER A 101 1.47 -18.01 -3.12
CA SER A 101 2.61 -18.52 -3.89
C SER A 101 2.99 -19.97 -3.55
N MET A 102 2.34 -20.58 -2.56
CA MET A 102 2.68 -21.90 -2.08
C MET A 102 1.86 -23.00 -2.74
N ASP A 103 2.58 -23.91 -3.38
CA ASP A 103 2.00 -25.15 -3.87
C ASP A 103 1.68 -26.08 -2.69
N LEU A 104 0.56 -26.83 -2.80
CA LEU A 104 0.10 -27.81 -1.81
C LEU A 104 1.20 -28.74 -1.26
N PRO A 105 2.15 -29.26 -2.08
CA PRO A 105 3.24 -30.10 -1.60
C PRO A 105 4.20 -29.37 -0.66
N THR A 106 4.42 -28.07 -0.87
CA THR A 106 5.30 -27.25 -0.02
C THR A 106 4.66 -26.98 1.33
N ALA A 107 3.35 -26.70 1.34
CA ALA A 107 2.58 -26.55 2.58
C ALA A 107 2.57 -27.84 3.40
N ALA A 108 2.39 -29.00 2.76
CA ALA A 108 2.44 -30.31 3.42
C ALA A 108 3.83 -30.59 4.04
N LYS A 109 4.92 -30.30 3.32
CA LYS A 109 6.29 -30.42 3.85
C LYS A 109 6.52 -29.50 5.06
N ALA A 110 6.02 -28.27 5.00
CA ALA A 110 6.10 -27.33 6.11
C ALA A 110 5.33 -27.82 7.34
N LEU A 111 4.13 -28.37 7.16
CA LEU A 111 3.34 -28.96 8.25
C LEU A 111 4.06 -30.14 8.90
N VAL A 112 4.61 -31.06 8.10
CA VAL A 112 5.37 -32.21 8.61
C VAL A 112 6.62 -31.73 9.36
N LEU A 113 7.37 -30.77 8.80
CA LEU A 113 8.57 -30.23 9.44
C LEU A 113 8.22 -29.52 10.76
N THR A 114 7.12 -28.77 10.79
CA THR A 114 6.64 -28.09 12.00
C THR A 114 6.21 -29.11 13.06
N TYR A 115 5.53 -30.18 12.66
CA TYR A 115 5.16 -31.27 13.56
C TYR A 115 6.38 -31.95 14.15
N VAL A 116 7.36 -32.31 13.32
CA VAL A 116 8.64 -32.90 13.76
C VAL A 116 9.36 -31.95 14.73
N LEU A 117 9.53 -30.69 14.36
CA LEU A 117 10.14 -29.67 15.21
C LEU A 117 9.40 -29.50 16.53
N ARG A 118 8.06 -29.51 16.53
CA ARG A 118 7.25 -29.45 17.75
C ARG A 118 7.47 -30.68 18.63
N THR A 119 7.54 -31.87 18.06
CA THR A 119 7.77 -33.12 18.79
C THR A 119 9.19 -33.16 19.39
N PHE A 120 10.20 -32.64 18.69
CA PHE A 120 11.55 -32.46 19.23
C PHE A 120 11.65 -31.31 20.26
N SER A 121 10.82 -30.26 20.10
CA SER A 121 10.77 -29.07 20.98
C SER A 121 10.07 -29.32 22.31
N LEU A 122 9.44 -30.49 22.51
CA LEU A 122 8.74 -30.84 23.76
C LEU A 122 9.63 -30.82 25.01
N HIS A 123 10.97 -30.69 24.86
CA HIS A 123 11.87 -30.73 26.01
C HIS A 123 12.64 -29.46 26.37
N LEU A 124 12.66 -28.38 25.57
CA LEU A 124 13.55 -27.26 25.90
C LEU A 124 13.04 -25.83 25.67
N LEU A 125 12.11 -25.59 24.75
CA LEU A 125 11.71 -24.22 24.41
C LEU A 125 10.22 -24.21 24.10
N ASN A 126 9.44 -23.47 24.89
CA ASN A 126 8.00 -23.26 24.72
C ASN A 126 7.72 -22.36 23.49
N LEU A 127 8.17 -22.80 22.31
CA LEU A 127 8.05 -22.05 21.07
C LEU A 127 6.62 -22.19 20.52
N ASN A 128 6.03 -21.05 20.18
CA ASN A 128 4.69 -21.00 19.62
C ASN A 128 4.63 -21.76 18.29
N VAL A 129 3.71 -22.72 18.18
CA VAL A 129 3.54 -23.60 17.00
C VAL A 129 3.27 -22.79 15.73
N LEU A 130 2.54 -21.68 15.85
CA LEU A 130 2.29 -20.77 14.73
C LEU A 130 3.59 -20.13 14.22
N LEU A 131 4.49 -19.73 15.13
CA LEU A 131 5.79 -19.15 14.77
C LEU A 131 6.66 -20.19 14.05
N LEU A 132 6.71 -21.42 14.59
CA LEU A 132 7.45 -22.54 13.99
C LEU A 132 6.93 -22.89 12.59
N PHE A 133 5.61 -22.83 12.41
CA PHE A 133 4.98 -23.05 11.11
C PHE A 133 5.43 -21.99 10.10
N PHE A 134 5.26 -20.71 10.39
CA PHE A 134 5.66 -19.63 9.50
C PHE A 134 7.18 -19.60 9.23
N LEU A 135 8.01 -19.95 10.21
CA LEU A 135 9.46 -20.04 10.04
C LEU A 135 9.83 -21.18 9.07
N SER A 136 9.24 -22.36 9.26
CA SER A 136 9.43 -23.52 8.37
C SER A 136 8.97 -23.22 6.94
N LEU A 137 7.84 -22.53 6.84
CA LEU A 137 7.24 -22.05 5.59
C LEU A 137 8.20 -21.12 4.84
N LEU A 138 8.77 -20.13 5.55
CA LEU A 138 9.71 -19.15 5.01
C LEU A 138 11.01 -19.80 4.54
N LEU A 139 11.58 -20.72 5.33
CA LEU A 139 12.83 -21.41 4.98
C LEU A 139 12.66 -22.27 3.72
N LEU A 140 11.53 -22.98 3.58
CA LEU A 140 11.23 -23.76 2.39
C LEU A 140 11.05 -22.89 1.15
N TYR A 141 10.43 -21.73 1.32
CA TYR A 141 10.27 -20.76 0.23
C TYR A 141 11.62 -20.16 -0.21
N LEU A 142 12.47 -19.72 0.72
CA LEU A 142 13.81 -19.24 0.41
C LEU A 142 14.64 -20.31 -0.31
N ARG A 143 14.61 -21.57 0.15
CA ARG A 143 15.32 -22.67 -0.51
C ARG A 143 14.89 -22.84 -1.98
N ARG A 144 13.61 -22.66 -2.30
CA ARG A 144 13.11 -22.74 -3.68
C ARG A 144 13.62 -21.60 -4.57
N LEU A 145 13.88 -20.43 -4.00
CA LEU A 145 14.39 -19.27 -4.75
C LEU A 145 15.88 -19.38 -5.09
N PHE A 146 16.67 -20.13 -4.31
CA PHE A 146 18.12 -20.27 -4.47
C PHE A 146 18.56 -21.57 -5.17
N HIS A 147 17.64 -22.37 -5.71
CA HIS A 147 17.91 -23.63 -6.40
C HIS A 147 17.29 -23.61 -7.80
#